data_AF-A0A847B570-F1
#
_entry.id   AF-A0A847B570-F1
#
_cell.length_a   1.000
_cell.length_b   1.000
_cell.length_c   1.000
_cell.angle_alpha   90.00
_cell.angle_beta   90.00
_cell.angle_gamma   90.00
#
_symmetry.space_group_name_H-M   'P 1'
#
loop_
_entity.id
_entity.type
_entity.pdbx_description
1 polymer ?
#
loop_
_entity_poly.entity_id
_entity_poly.type
_entity_poly.pdbx_seq_one_letter_code
_entity_poly.pdbx_strand_id
1 'polypeptide(L)'
;MNVLLVCDVLGEENNGTTHAAMNLIRHLKSCGDHVRILCGDQDKKGVENYYVVPTLKYGPIINYLFKKNNVTLAKPDTKIIKQALQGVDI
;
A
#
# COMPACT_ATOMS: atom_id res chain seq x y z
N MET A 1 12.87 -8.15 -12.06
CA MET A 1 13.25 -7.96 -10.65
C MET A 1 12.03 -8.14 -9.75
N ASN A 2 12.19 -8.68 -8.55
CA ASN A 2 11.16 -8.73 -7.52
C ASN A 2 11.22 -7.43 -6.72
N VAL A 3 10.25 -6.54 -6.93
CA VAL A 3 10.24 -5.20 -6.33
C VAL A 3 9.08 -5.08 -5.36
N LEU A 4 9.34 -4.54 -4.15
CA LEU A 4 8.29 -4.17 -3.20
C LEU A 4 8.13 -2.65 -3.16
N LEU A 5 6.95 -2.16 -3.51
CA LEU A 5 6.55 -0.79 -3.23
C LEU A 5 5.83 -0.72 -1.89
N VAL A 6 6.27 0.21 -1.03
CA VAL A 6 5.61 0.53 0.23
C VAL A 6 4.81 1.81 0.05
N CYS A 7 3.48 1.68 0.03
CA CYS A 7 2.54 2.75 -0.22
C CYS A 7 1.64 2.94 1.00
N ASP A 8 2.02 3.87 1.88
CA ASP A 8 1.24 4.17 3.08
C ASP A 8 -0.14 4.78 2.74
N VAL A 9 -0.20 5.48 1.61
CA VAL A 9 -1.42 6.00 0.99
C VAL A 9 -1.40 5.63 -0.49
N LEU A 10 -2.01 4.49 -0.85
CA LEU A 10 -2.21 4.13 -2.26
C LEU A 10 -3.56 4.66 -2.75
N GLY A 11 -4.64 4.43 -1.98
CA GLY A 11 -5.96 5.02 -2.15
C GLY A 11 -6.58 4.83 -3.53
N GLU A 12 -7.61 5.63 -3.81
CA GLU A 12 -8.10 5.82 -5.16
C GLU A 12 -7.12 6.68 -5.96
N GLU A 13 -6.98 6.38 -7.25
CA GLU A 13 -6.15 7.16 -8.17
C GLU A 13 -6.82 8.50 -8.53
N ASN A 14 -6.86 9.42 -7.55
CA ASN A 14 -7.60 10.67 -7.62
C ASN A 14 -6.76 11.92 -7.28
N ASN A 15 -5.46 11.74 -7.03
CA ASN A 15 -4.53 12.84 -6.76
C ASN A 15 -3.12 12.52 -7.29
N GLY A 16 -2.24 13.53 -7.28
CA GLY A 16 -0.89 13.43 -7.84
C GLY A 16 -0.05 12.29 -7.24
N THR A 17 -0.14 12.05 -5.93
CA THR A 17 0.62 10.99 -5.25
C THR A 17 0.18 9.61 -5.73
N THR A 18 -1.13 9.38 -5.79
CA THR A 18 -1.71 8.11 -6.22
C THR A 18 -1.45 7.84 -7.71
N HIS A 19 -1.54 8.86 -8.57
CA HIS A 19 -1.14 8.75 -9.98
C HIS A 19 0.34 8.39 -10.15
N ALA A 20 1.24 9.04 -9.40
CA ALA A 20 2.66 8.74 -9.46
C ALA A 20 2.96 7.29 -9.05
N ALA A 21 2.35 6.82 -7.95
CA ALA A 21 2.49 5.44 -7.50
C ALA A 21 1.95 4.44 -8.54
N MET A 22 0.75 4.67 -9.08
CA MET A 22 0.14 3.78 -10.06
C MET A 22 0.90 3.74 -11.38
N ASN A 23 1.42 4.88 -11.85
CA ASN A 23 2.25 4.94 -13.05
C ASN A 23 3.59 4.22 -12.85
N LEU A 24 4.22 4.34 -11.68
CA LEU A 24 5.41 3.57 -11.36
C LEU A 24 5.14 2.06 -11.35
N ILE A 25 4.04 1.63 -10.72
CA ILE A 25 3.63 0.22 -10.70
C ILE A 25 3.40 -0.30 -12.13
N ARG A 26 2.67 0.44 -12.96
CA ARG A 26 2.42 0.08 -14.37
C ARG A 26 3.72 -0.02 -15.16
N HIS A 27 4.61 0.96 -14.99
CA HIS A 27 5.89 1.01 -15.69
C HIS A 27 6.78 -0.20 -15.33
N LEU A 28 6.98 -0.48 -14.04
CA LEU A 28 7.77 -1.62 -13.58
C LEU A 28 7.20 -2.94 -14.11
N LYS A 29 5.88 -3.13 -14.03
CA LYS A 29 5.21 -4.31 -14.60
C LYS A 29 5.43 -4.41 -16.12
N SER A 30 5.39 -3.29 -16.85
CA SER A 30 5.65 -3.27 -18.30
C SER A 30 7.09 -3.64 -18.66
N CYS A 31 8.04 -3.42 -17.75
CA CYS A 31 9.44 -3.84 -17.88
C CYS A 31 9.64 -5.34 -17.55
N GLY A 32 8.60 -6.06 -17.14
CA GLY A 32 8.67 -7.46 -16.74
C GLY A 32 9.02 -7.67 -15.26
N ASP A 33 8.99 -6.63 -14.44
CA ASP A 33 9.22 -6.77 -13.00
C ASP A 33 8.03 -7.40 -12.28
N HIS A 34 8.33 -8.22 -11.29
CA HIS A 34 7.34 -8.80 -10.39
C HIS A 34 7.10 -7.85 -9.21
N VAL A 35 6.09 -7.00 -9.36
CA VAL A 35 5.78 -5.93 -8.41
C VAL A 35 4.84 -6.40 -7.31
N ARG A 36 5.26 -6.22 -6.06
CA ARG A 36 4.44 -6.38 -4.86
C ARG A 36 4.14 -5.01 -4.25
N ILE A 37 3.00 -4.89 -3.58
CA ILE A 37 2.58 -3.66 -2.91
C ILE A 37 2.29 -3.94 -1.44
N LEU A 38 2.92 -3.19 -0.54
CA LEU A 38 2.59 -3.13 0.88
C LEU A 38 1.82 -1.83 1.16
N CYS A 39 0.59 -1.91 1.67
CA CYS A 39 -0.25 -0.73 1.91
C CYS A 39 -1.24 -0.90 3.08
N GLY A 40 -1.90 0.19 3.47
CA GLY A 40 -2.96 0.22 4.48
C GLY A 40 -4.38 0.02 3.92
N ASP A 41 -4.52 -0.16 2.61
CA ASP A 41 -5.80 -0.14 1.89
C ASP A 41 -6.57 -1.45 2.05
N GLN A 42 -7.62 -1.42 2.88
CA GLN A 42 -8.35 -2.63 3.27
C GLN A 42 -9.12 -3.29 2.12
N ASP A 43 -9.48 -2.53 1.08
CA ASP A 43 -10.15 -3.05 -0.13
C ASP A 43 -9.22 -3.91 -1.01
N LYS A 44 -7.90 -3.83 -0.81
CA LYS A 44 -6.90 -4.65 -1.52
C LYS A 44 -6.62 -5.99 -0.85
N LYS A 45 -7.29 -6.29 0.26
CA LYS A 45 -7.04 -7.52 1.01
C LYS A 45 -7.46 -8.74 0.19
N GLY A 46 -6.53 -9.66 -0.03
CA GLY A 46 -6.75 -10.86 -0.85
C GLY A 46 -6.52 -10.65 -2.35
N VAL A 47 -6.18 -9.44 -2.77
CA VAL A 47 -5.71 -9.19 -4.14
C VAL A 47 -4.28 -9.73 -4.27
N GLU A 48 -4.00 -10.41 -5.38
CA GLU A 48 -2.69 -10.97 -5.66
C GLU A 48 -1.59 -9.88 -5.61
N ASN A 49 -0.46 -10.21 -4.99
CA ASN A 49 0.69 -9.31 -4.81
C ASN A 49 0.44 -8.05 -3.94
N TYR A 50 -0.72 -7.97 -3.27
CA TYR A 50 -0.99 -6.96 -2.24
C TYR A 50 -0.82 -7.55 -0.84
N TYR A 51 -0.08 -6.82 -0.01
CA TYR A 51 0.15 -7.09 1.39
C TYR A 51 -0.47 -5.94 2.19
N VAL A 52 -1.58 -6.23 2.85
CA VAL A 52 -2.40 -5.20 3.49
C VAL A 52 -2.22 -5.28 5.01
N VAL A 53 -1.62 -4.25 5.59
CA VAL A 53 -1.51 -4.13 7.04
C VAL A 53 -2.79 -3.56 7.64
N PRO A 54 -3.11 -3.82 8.93
CA PRO A 54 -4.32 -3.30 9.55
C PRO A 54 -4.34 -1.77 9.60
N THR A 55 -5.52 -1.16 9.71
CA THR A 55 -5.66 0.28 9.98
C THR A 55 -5.41 0.59 11.45
N LEU A 56 -4.64 1.66 11.70
CA LEU A 56 -4.41 2.20 13.04
C LEU A 56 -5.61 3.05 13.48
N LYS A 57 -6.12 2.82 14.70
CA LYS A 57 -7.28 3.52 15.25
C LYS A 57 -6.86 4.38 16.44
N TYR A 58 -7.19 5.67 16.40
CA TYR A 58 -6.87 6.67 17.43
C TYR A 58 -8.11 7.22 18.17
N GLY A 59 -9.25 6.52 18.06
CA GLY A 59 -10.53 6.98 18.58
C GLY A 59 -11.36 7.77 17.58
N PRO A 60 -12.65 8.04 17.87
CA PRO A 60 -13.63 8.49 16.88
C PRO A 60 -13.30 9.85 16.26
N ILE A 61 -12.81 10.82 17.03
CA ILE A 61 -12.53 12.18 16.57
C ILE A 61 -11.36 12.21 15.58
N ILE A 62 -10.24 11.58 15.95
CA ILE A 62 -9.03 11.56 15.11
C ILE A 62 -9.27 10.73 13.85
N ASN A 63 -9.93 9.57 13.98
CA ASN A 63 -10.29 8.74 12.83
C ASN A 63 -11.21 9.47 11.85
N TYR A 64 -12.14 10.30 12.36
CA TYR A 64 -13.01 11.13 11.52
C TYR A 64 -12.23 12.18 10.73
N LEU A 65 -11.26 12.86 11.36
CA LEU A 65 -10.40 13.84 10.67
C LEU A 65 -9.58 13.20 9.55
N PHE A 66 -9.00 12.02 9.76
CA PHE A 66 -8.27 11.30 8.72
C PHE A 66 -9.19 10.88 7.57
N LYS A 67 -10.37 10.32 7.88
CA LYS A 67 -11.36 9.95 6.86
C LYS A 67 -11.82 11.14 6.03
N LYS A 68 -12.00 12.32 6.63
CA LYS A 68 -12.36 13.56 5.92
C LYS A 68 -11.30 13.98 4.89
N ASN A 69 -10.04 13.61 5.11
CA ASN A 69 -8.93 13.87 4.19
C ASN A 69 -8.65 12.68 3.25
N ASN A 70 -9.52 11.66 3.21
CA ASN A 70 -9.31 10.41 2.47
C ASN A 70 -8.00 9.69 2.85
N VAL A 71 -7.57 9.85 4.11
CA VAL A 71 -6.39 9.18 4.65
C VAL A 71 -6.83 8.12 5.65
N THR A 72 -6.19 6.96 5.60
CA THR A 72 -6.21 5.97 6.66
C THR A 72 -4.77 5.66 7.04
N LEU A 73 -4.46 5.66 8.32
CA LEU A 73 -3.10 5.35 8.77
C LEU A 73 -2.93 3.84 8.88
N ALA A 74 -1.88 3.34 8.25
CA ALA A 74 -1.46 1.95 8.39
C ALA A 74 -0.91 1.70 9.79
N LYS A 75 -1.25 0.54 10.37
CA LYS A 75 -0.61 0.01 11.57
C LYS A 75 0.45 -0.99 11.15
N PRO A 76 1.75 -0.78 11.45
CA PRO A 76 2.79 -1.75 11.13
C PRO A 76 2.47 -3.13 11.69
N ASP A 77 2.54 -4.14 10.82
CA ASP A 77 2.46 -5.55 11.18
C ASP A 77 3.70 -6.27 10.68
N THR A 78 4.61 -6.60 11.61
CA THR A 78 5.90 -7.21 11.30
C THR A 78 5.75 -8.52 10.53
N LYS A 79 4.69 -9.31 10.75
CA LYS A 79 4.49 -10.57 10.05
C LYS A 79 4.17 -10.31 8.58
N ILE A 80 3.27 -9.38 8.31
CA ILE A 80 2.86 -9.00 6.95
C ILE A 80 4.03 -8.34 6.21
N ILE A 81 4.75 -7.43 6.88
CA ILE A 81 5.92 -6.75 6.30
C ILE A 81 7.00 -7.78 5.91
N LYS A 82 7.32 -8.73 6.78
CA LYS A 82 8.28 -9.81 6.47
C LYS A 82 7.82 -10.66 5.29
N GLN A 83 6.53 -10.96 5.21
CA GLN A 83 5.97 -11.73 4.10
C GLN A 83 6.08 -10.96 2.77
N ALA A 84 5.84 -9.65 2.80
CA ALA A 84 5.96 -8.79 1.61
C ALA A 84 7.41 -8.75 1.09
N LEU A 85 8.38 -8.69 2.01
CA LEU A 85 9.83 -8.63 1.73
C LEU A 85 10.42 -9.96 1.22
N GLN A 86 9.73 -11.10 1.37
CA GLN A 86 10.33 -12.40 1.09
C GLN A 86 10.65 -12.62 -0.39
N GLY A 87 11.94 -12.64 -0.75
CA GLY A 87 12.39 -12.82 -2.13
C GLY A 87 12.34 -11.54 -2.98
N VAL A 88 12.21 -10.37 -2.33
CA VAL A 88 12.45 -9.07 -2.95
C VAL A 88 13.96 -8.91 -3.19
N ASP A 89 14.33 -8.39 -4.35
CA ASP A 89 15.72 -8.09 -4.70
C ASP A 89 16.14 -6.76 -4.03
N ILE A 90 17.35 -6.71 -3.44
CA ILE A 90 17.90 -5.57 -2.68
C ILE A 90 18.99 -4.87 -3.49
#